data_AF-A0A645GU36-F1
#
_entry.id   AF-A0A645GU36-F1
#
_cell.length_a   1.000
_cell.length_b   1.000
_cell.length_c   1.000
_cell.angle_alpha   90.00
_cell.angle_beta   90.00
_cell.angle_gamma   90.00
#
_symmetry.space_group_name_H-M   'P 1'
#
loop_
_entity.id
_entity.type
_entity.pdbx_description
1 polymer ?
#
loop_
_entity_poly.entity_id
_entity_poly.type
_entity_poly.pdbx_seq_one_letter_code
_entity_poly.pdbx_strand_id
1 'polypeptide(L)'
;MSHFDIHTKLISFHAFNEHRKTEGLIGQILGGLKVASVSDAGTPSIADPGFFLVREAVRAGIVPEVIPGVSALTFAATASARPVDKFAFLGFPPVKSGRRRKFFEAIRDENKTVFFFESPHRIAKTLPEIAEIVGANVSVAIIREATKLHEEVLRGTAAELAELAAGRDWRGEFVIGVHPCPQAEQDSDSDSE
;
A
#
# COMPACT_ATOMS: atom_id res chain seq x y z
N MET A 1 22.69 -5.39 -0.83
CA MET A 1 23.61 -6.46 -1.28
C MET A 1 25.01 -6.22 -0.73
N SER A 2 25.73 -5.17 -1.14
CA SER A 2 27.12 -4.92 -0.70
C SER A 2 27.29 -4.76 0.81
N HIS A 3 26.33 -4.14 1.50
CA HIS A 3 26.35 -4.02 2.96
C HIS A 3 26.40 -5.37 3.70
N PHE A 4 25.82 -6.42 3.09
CA PHE A 4 25.79 -7.78 3.64
C PHE A 4 26.78 -8.72 2.94
N ASP A 5 27.71 -8.18 2.14
CA ASP A 5 28.71 -8.94 1.39
C ASP A 5 28.13 -10.05 0.49
N ILE A 6 26.96 -9.77 -0.12
CA ILE A 6 26.29 -10.70 -1.03
C ILE A 6 26.75 -10.42 -2.47
N HIS A 7 27.41 -11.41 -3.10
CA HIS A 7 27.93 -11.32 -4.47
C HIS A 7 27.13 -12.11 -5.52
N THR A 8 25.92 -12.58 -5.16
CA THR A 8 25.06 -13.35 -6.07
C THR A 8 24.72 -12.54 -7.33
N LYS A 9 24.76 -13.20 -8.50
CA LYS A 9 24.42 -12.57 -9.78
C LYS A 9 22.99 -12.02 -9.75
N LEU A 10 22.84 -10.75 -10.13
CA LEU A 10 21.56 -10.08 -10.22
C LEU A 10 20.96 -10.20 -11.62
N ILE A 11 19.64 -10.40 -11.68
CA ILE A 11 18.86 -10.37 -12.92
C ILE A 11 17.79 -9.30 -12.72
N SER A 12 17.86 -8.23 -13.52
CA SER A 12 16.82 -7.19 -13.47
C SER A 12 15.45 -7.76 -13.85
N PHE A 13 14.45 -7.61 -12.99
CA PHE A 13 13.09 -8.08 -13.18
C PHE A 13 12.11 -6.98 -12.76
N HIS A 14 11.30 -6.48 -13.69
CA HIS A 14 10.41 -5.33 -13.47
C HIS A 14 9.19 -5.39 -14.39
N ALA A 15 8.18 -4.55 -14.15
CA ALA A 15 6.88 -4.58 -14.85
C ALA A 15 7.01 -4.62 -16.40
N PHE A 16 7.96 -3.86 -16.98
CA PHE A 16 8.15 -3.84 -18.44
C PHE A 16 8.81 -5.11 -19.02
N ASN A 17 9.36 -6.00 -18.20
CA ASN A 17 10.09 -7.18 -18.66
C ASN A 17 9.63 -8.51 -18.06
N GLU A 18 8.74 -8.49 -17.05
CA GLU A 18 8.39 -9.67 -16.26
C GLU A 18 7.83 -10.79 -17.13
N HIS A 19 6.92 -10.46 -18.04
CA HIS A 19 6.32 -11.44 -18.95
C HIS A 19 7.37 -12.14 -19.84
N ARG A 20 8.30 -11.36 -20.41
CA ARG A 20 9.34 -11.87 -21.30
C ARG A 20 10.37 -12.72 -20.56
N LYS A 21 10.70 -12.39 -19.31
CA LYS A 21 11.76 -13.07 -18.55
C LYS A 21 11.27 -14.31 -17.79
N THR A 22 9.97 -14.37 -17.48
CA THR A 22 9.42 -15.41 -16.62
C THR A 22 9.66 -16.81 -17.16
N GLU A 23 9.34 -17.08 -18.43
CA GLU A 23 9.51 -18.42 -19.03
C GLU A 23 10.94 -18.93 -18.90
N GLY A 24 11.93 -18.09 -19.24
CA GLY A 24 13.34 -18.44 -19.13
C GLY A 24 13.79 -18.68 -17.68
N LEU A 25 13.28 -17.90 -16.72
CA LEU A 25 13.58 -18.10 -15.30
C LEU A 25 12.98 -19.41 -14.77
N ILE A 26 11.74 -19.73 -15.14
CA ILE A 26 11.11 -21.01 -14.78
C ILE A 26 11.93 -22.18 -15.30
N GLY A 27 12.35 -22.14 -16.57
CA GLY A 27 13.22 -23.19 -17.14
C GLY A 27 14.53 -23.35 -16.39
N GLN A 28 15.17 -22.25 -15.98
CA GLN A 28 16.40 -22.30 -15.17
C GLN A 28 16.16 -22.89 -13.78
N ILE A 29 15.03 -22.55 -13.12
CA ILE A 29 14.67 -23.08 -11.81
C ILE A 29 14.43 -24.60 -11.89
N LEU A 30 13.70 -25.06 -12.91
CA LEU A 30 13.51 -26.49 -13.17
C LEU A 30 14.83 -27.21 -13.47
N GLY A 31 15.80 -26.51 -14.07
CA GLY A 31 17.17 -26.97 -14.27
C GLY A 31 18.04 -26.99 -12.99
N GLY A 32 17.48 -26.65 -11.83
CA GLY A 32 18.15 -26.69 -10.53
C GLY A 32 18.70 -25.34 -10.05
N LEU A 33 18.50 -24.25 -10.78
CA LEU A 33 18.91 -22.92 -10.33
C LEU A 33 18.05 -22.46 -9.14
N LYS A 34 18.70 -22.04 -8.05
CA LYS A 34 18.02 -21.38 -6.92
C LYS A 34 17.92 -19.88 -7.19
N VAL A 35 16.70 -19.34 -7.14
CA VAL A 35 16.42 -17.93 -7.43
C VAL A 35 15.70 -17.31 -6.25
N ALA A 36 16.15 -16.13 -5.82
CA ALA A 36 15.43 -15.27 -4.88
C ALA A 36 14.88 -14.06 -5.63
N SER A 37 13.59 -13.76 -5.43
CA SER A 37 12.97 -12.53 -5.93
C SER A 37 12.98 -11.48 -4.81
N VAL A 38 13.42 -10.27 -5.15
CA VAL A 38 13.47 -9.11 -4.24
C VAL A 38 12.93 -7.89 -4.96
N SER A 39 12.30 -6.97 -4.22
CA SER A 39 11.90 -5.64 -4.68
C SER A 39 12.85 -4.59 -4.11
N ASP A 40 12.73 -3.34 -4.54
CA ASP A 40 13.53 -2.24 -4.02
C ASP A 40 13.26 -2.00 -2.52
N ALA A 41 12.03 -2.26 -2.07
CA ALA A 41 11.66 -2.23 -0.66
C ALA A 41 10.49 -3.17 -0.34
N GLY A 42 10.46 -3.68 0.90
CA GLY A 42 9.32 -4.39 1.44
C GLY A 42 9.20 -5.84 0.95
N THR A 43 7.95 -6.26 0.72
CA THR A 43 7.60 -7.62 0.30
C THR A 43 7.36 -7.63 -1.22
N PRO A 44 8.14 -8.40 -2.00
CA PRO A 44 7.97 -8.47 -3.45
C PRO A 44 6.56 -8.89 -3.86
N SER A 45 6.14 -8.54 -5.08
CA SER A 45 4.80 -8.82 -5.64
C SER A 45 3.63 -8.02 -5.05
N ILE A 46 3.81 -7.28 -3.95
CA ILE A 46 2.76 -6.42 -3.36
C ILE A 46 2.96 -4.99 -3.85
N ALA A 47 2.08 -4.54 -4.75
CA ALA A 47 2.22 -3.28 -5.48
C ALA A 47 3.54 -3.16 -6.29
N ASP A 48 4.21 -4.29 -6.51
CA ASP A 48 5.46 -4.46 -7.23
C ASP A 48 5.37 -5.64 -8.22
N PRO A 49 6.28 -5.73 -9.21
CA PRO A 49 6.43 -6.89 -10.07
C PRO A 49 6.74 -8.18 -9.28
N GLY A 50 6.44 -9.34 -9.86
CA GLY A 50 6.76 -10.64 -9.26
C GLY A 50 5.57 -11.58 -9.11
N PHE A 51 4.34 -11.06 -9.01
CA PHE A 51 3.13 -11.87 -8.96
C PHE A 51 3.05 -12.84 -10.16
N PHE A 52 3.35 -12.34 -11.36
CA PHE A 52 3.33 -13.16 -12.57
C PHE A 52 4.35 -14.31 -12.51
N LEU A 53 5.56 -14.06 -12.00
CA LEU A 53 6.60 -15.08 -11.83
C LEU A 53 6.15 -16.17 -10.84
N VAL A 54 5.64 -15.77 -9.67
CA VAL A 54 5.14 -16.70 -8.64
C VAL A 54 4.00 -17.56 -9.21
N ARG A 55 3.06 -16.95 -9.94
CA ARG A 55 1.93 -17.65 -10.56
C ARG A 55 2.40 -18.71 -11.57
N GLU A 56 3.31 -18.35 -12.48
CA GLU A 56 3.82 -19.30 -13.47
C GLU A 56 4.71 -20.38 -12.83
N ALA A 57 5.45 -20.06 -11.76
CA ALA A 57 6.20 -21.04 -10.99
C ALA A 57 5.28 -22.14 -10.40
N VAL A 58 4.19 -21.72 -9.75
CA VAL A 58 3.19 -22.66 -9.21
C VAL A 58 2.57 -23.51 -10.31
N ARG A 59 2.26 -22.93 -11.48
CA ARG A 59 1.75 -23.68 -12.64
C ARG A 59 2.73 -24.71 -13.18
N ALA A 60 4.03 -24.45 -13.06
CA ALA A 60 5.10 -25.37 -13.45
C ALA A 60 5.44 -26.40 -12.36
N GLY A 61 4.70 -26.46 -11.26
CA GLY A 61 4.95 -27.39 -10.16
C GLY A 61 6.08 -26.97 -9.22
N ILE A 62 6.57 -25.74 -9.32
CA ILE A 62 7.56 -25.18 -8.39
C ILE A 62 6.80 -24.65 -7.16
N VAL A 63 7.26 -25.00 -5.96
CA VAL A 63 6.72 -24.48 -4.71
C VAL A 63 7.57 -23.28 -4.27
N PRO A 64 7.03 -22.04 -4.29
CA PRO A 64 7.75 -20.87 -3.81
C PRO A 64 7.88 -20.90 -2.29
N GLU A 65 9.07 -20.56 -1.79
CA GLU A 65 9.29 -20.30 -0.36
C GLU A 65 9.10 -18.81 -0.09
N VAL A 66 8.17 -18.46 0.80
CA VAL A 66 7.88 -17.06 1.17
C VAL A 66 8.57 -16.75 2.49
N ILE A 67 9.52 -15.82 2.46
CA ILE A 67 10.25 -15.36 3.64
C ILE A 67 9.48 -14.20 4.28
N PRO A 68 9.06 -14.30 5.56
CA PRO A 68 8.42 -13.18 6.24
C PRO A 68 9.41 -12.02 6.38
N GLY A 69 8.91 -10.80 6.30
CA GLY A 69 9.77 -9.62 6.34
C GLY A 69 9.00 -8.32 6.50
N VAL A 70 9.72 -7.22 6.30
CA VAL A 70 9.16 -5.88 6.45
C VAL A 70 8.11 -5.60 5.38
N SER A 71 7.03 -4.92 5.78
CA SER A 71 5.99 -4.45 4.87
C SER A 71 5.44 -3.11 5.37
N ALA A 72 5.51 -2.10 4.49
CA ALA A 72 4.94 -0.78 4.76
C ALA A 72 3.44 -0.85 5.08
N LEU A 73 2.72 -1.83 4.50
CA LEU A 73 1.32 -2.07 4.78
C LEU A 73 1.09 -2.54 6.22
N THR A 74 1.86 -3.51 6.70
CA THR A 74 1.72 -4.00 8.09
C THR A 74 2.18 -2.97 9.12
N PHE A 75 3.21 -2.20 8.79
CA PHE A 75 3.63 -1.05 9.59
C PHE A 75 2.49 -0.03 9.67
N ALA A 76 1.92 0.36 8.53
CA ALA A 76 0.84 1.34 8.46
C ALA A 76 -0.43 0.86 9.15
N ALA A 77 -0.80 -0.42 9.02
CA ALA A 77 -1.93 -1.02 9.71
C ALA A 77 -1.80 -0.80 11.23
N THR A 78 -0.65 -1.17 11.80
CA THR A 78 -0.34 -1.00 13.22
C THR A 78 -0.28 0.48 13.62
N ALA A 79 0.46 1.28 12.87
CA ALA A 79 0.69 2.69 13.17
C ALA A 79 -0.56 3.55 13.00
N SER A 80 -1.51 3.17 12.14
CA SER A 80 -2.73 3.96 11.88
C SER A 80 -3.61 4.13 13.12
N ALA A 81 -3.51 3.22 14.10
CA ALA A 81 -4.41 3.14 15.25
C ALA A 81 -5.89 3.12 14.82
N ARG A 82 -6.20 2.38 13.76
CA ARG A 82 -7.57 2.11 13.25
C ARG A 82 -7.90 0.62 13.38
N PRO A 83 -9.18 0.21 13.30
CA PRO A 83 -9.53 -1.21 13.21
C PRO A 83 -8.85 -1.88 12.03
N VAL A 84 -8.14 -2.98 12.30
CA VAL A 84 -7.35 -3.74 11.31
C VAL A 84 -7.53 -5.25 11.48
N ASP A 85 -8.55 -5.68 12.22
CA ASP A 85 -9.04 -7.07 12.21
C ASP A 85 -9.47 -7.49 10.79
N LYS A 86 -10.00 -6.53 10.03
CA LYS A 86 -10.20 -6.60 8.59
C LYS A 86 -9.79 -5.26 7.98
N PHE A 87 -9.03 -5.30 6.90
CA PHE A 87 -8.71 -4.11 6.11
C PHE A 87 -8.58 -4.47 4.64
N ALA A 88 -8.69 -3.47 3.76
CA ALA A 88 -8.40 -3.61 2.35
C ALA A 88 -7.10 -2.87 1.99
N PHE A 89 -6.40 -3.35 0.96
CA PHE A 89 -5.29 -2.64 0.34
C PHE A 89 -5.60 -2.44 -1.15
N LEU A 90 -5.55 -1.20 -1.62
CA LEU A 90 -5.94 -0.85 -2.99
C LEU A 90 -4.78 -0.39 -3.89
N GLY A 91 -3.52 -0.59 -3.48
CA GLY A 91 -2.37 -0.18 -4.27
C GLY A 91 -2.26 1.34 -4.38
N PHE A 92 -2.21 1.89 -5.59
CA PHE A 92 -2.11 3.32 -5.84
C PHE A 92 -3.38 3.89 -6.48
N PRO A 93 -3.84 5.09 -6.08
CA PRO A 93 -4.93 5.79 -6.75
C PRO A 93 -4.63 6.03 -8.25
N PRO A 94 -5.60 5.82 -9.16
CA PRO A 94 -5.39 6.06 -10.59
C PRO A 94 -5.00 7.50 -10.93
N VAL A 95 -4.16 7.68 -11.95
CA VAL A 95 -3.75 9.02 -12.41
C VAL A 95 -4.91 9.80 -13.06
N LYS A 96 -5.80 9.10 -13.79
CA LYS A 96 -6.94 9.73 -14.47
C LYS A 96 -8.03 10.08 -13.45
N SER A 97 -8.44 11.36 -13.40
CA SER A 97 -9.40 11.90 -12.43
C SER A 97 -10.68 11.06 -12.31
N GLY A 98 -11.35 10.72 -13.41
CA GLY A 98 -12.58 9.92 -13.35
C GLY A 98 -12.39 8.53 -12.75
N ARG A 99 -11.26 7.86 -13.00
CA ARG A 99 -10.94 6.57 -12.37
C ARG A 99 -10.53 6.73 -10.91
N ARG A 100 -9.87 7.84 -10.57
CA ARG A 100 -9.51 8.16 -9.19
C ARG A 100 -10.72 8.50 -8.33
N ARG A 101 -11.69 9.21 -8.88
CA ARG A 101 -12.97 9.46 -8.21
C ARG A 101 -13.66 8.14 -7.86
N LYS A 102 -13.80 7.23 -8.83
CA LYS A 102 -14.36 5.89 -8.59
C LYS A 102 -13.59 5.08 -7.54
N PHE A 103 -12.27 5.26 -7.48
CA PHE A 103 -11.43 4.65 -6.46
C PHE A 103 -11.79 5.15 -5.05
N PHE A 104 -11.98 6.45 -4.87
CA PHE A 104 -12.39 7.00 -3.57
C PHE A 104 -13.87 6.74 -3.25
N GLU A 105 -14.76 6.69 -4.24
CA GLU A 105 -16.15 6.25 -4.06
C GLU A 105 -16.20 4.80 -3.54
N ALA A 106 -15.36 3.91 -4.06
CA ALA A 106 -15.25 2.55 -3.55
C ALA A 106 -14.72 2.48 -2.11
N ILE A 107 -13.86 3.43 -1.70
CA ILE A 107 -13.42 3.55 -0.31
C ILE A 107 -14.57 3.99 0.58
N ARG A 108 -15.37 4.98 0.15
CA ARG A 108 -16.54 5.47 0.90
C ARG A 108 -17.52 4.35 1.25
N ASP A 109 -17.74 3.44 0.30
CA ASP A 109 -18.73 2.37 0.42
C ASP A 109 -18.19 1.14 1.19
N GLU A 110 -16.99 1.22 1.76
CA GLU A 110 -16.34 0.15 2.52
C GLU A 110 -16.64 0.26 4.03
N ASN A 111 -16.72 -0.88 4.73
CA ASN A 111 -17.00 -0.93 6.18
C ASN A 111 -15.77 -1.25 7.04
N LYS A 112 -14.57 -1.15 6.45
CA LYS A 112 -13.29 -1.49 7.07
C LYS A 112 -12.24 -0.48 6.64
N THR A 113 -11.13 -0.44 7.38
CA THR A 113 -10.01 0.45 7.03
C THR A 113 -9.45 0.07 5.66
N VAL A 114 -9.21 1.07 4.83
CA VAL A 114 -8.59 0.92 3.52
C VAL A 114 -7.24 1.60 3.51
N PHE A 115 -6.21 0.84 3.15
CA PHE A 115 -4.86 1.35 2.93
C PHE A 115 -4.55 1.48 1.45
N PHE A 116 -3.80 2.52 1.08
CA PHE A 116 -3.23 2.67 -0.24
C PHE A 116 -1.94 3.47 -0.17
N PHE A 117 -1.10 3.34 -1.19
CA PHE A 117 0.14 4.10 -1.33
C PHE A 117 -0.11 5.40 -2.08
N GLU A 118 0.63 6.45 -1.73
CA GLU A 118 0.55 7.73 -2.41
C GLU A 118 1.92 8.36 -2.67
N SER A 119 2.01 9.10 -3.77
CA SER A 119 3.20 9.85 -4.15
C SER A 119 3.25 11.20 -3.43
N PRO A 120 4.45 11.69 -3.05
CA PRO A 120 4.64 13.04 -2.48
C PRO A 120 4.05 14.13 -3.38
N HIS A 121 4.07 13.94 -4.70
CA HIS A 121 3.58 14.92 -5.67
C HIS A 121 2.05 14.96 -5.77
N ARG A 122 1.34 14.00 -5.17
CA ARG A 122 -0.11 13.88 -5.29
C ARG A 122 -0.84 14.02 -3.95
N ILE A 123 -0.18 13.79 -2.82
CA ILE A 123 -0.83 13.79 -1.51
C ILE A 123 -1.61 15.08 -1.21
N ALA A 124 -1.07 16.25 -1.58
CA ALA A 124 -1.72 17.55 -1.40
C ALA A 124 -3.03 17.70 -2.21
N LYS A 125 -3.20 16.91 -3.28
CA LYS A 125 -4.44 16.83 -4.05
C LYS A 125 -5.36 15.70 -3.56
N THR A 126 -4.76 14.58 -3.17
CA THR A 126 -5.48 13.39 -2.72
C THR A 126 -6.26 13.64 -1.44
N LEU A 127 -5.70 14.35 -0.45
CA LEU A 127 -6.38 14.60 0.83
C LEU A 127 -7.68 15.42 0.68
N PRO A 128 -7.71 16.54 -0.07
CA PRO A 128 -8.95 17.22 -0.40
C PRO A 128 -9.97 16.34 -1.15
N GLU A 129 -9.51 15.52 -2.11
CA GLU A 129 -10.40 14.60 -2.85
C GLU A 129 -11.03 13.55 -1.92
N ILE A 130 -10.31 13.06 -0.90
CA ILE A 130 -10.86 12.16 0.12
C ILE A 130 -11.93 12.87 0.94
N ALA A 131 -11.66 14.09 1.42
CA ALA A 131 -12.62 14.87 2.19
C ALA A 131 -13.90 15.16 1.39
N GLU A 132 -13.78 15.46 0.09
CA GLU A 132 -14.91 15.69 -0.81
C GLU A 132 -15.71 14.42 -1.09
N ILE A 133 -15.04 13.32 -1.43
CA ILE A 133 -15.70 12.12 -2.00
C ILE A 133 -16.09 11.12 -0.92
N VAL A 134 -15.21 10.89 0.06
CA VAL A 134 -15.41 9.92 1.14
C VAL A 134 -16.14 10.58 2.32
N GLY A 135 -15.78 11.82 2.63
CA GLY A 135 -16.45 12.66 3.62
C GLY A 135 -15.46 13.40 4.52
N ALA A 136 -15.76 14.65 4.85
CA ALA A 136 -14.86 15.52 5.60
C ALA A 136 -14.44 14.95 6.97
N ASN A 137 -15.35 14.26 7.65
CA ASN A 137 -15.16 13.75 9.01
C ASN A 137 -14.60 12.31 9.05
N VAL A 138 -14.33 11.66 7.91
CA VAL A 138 -13.79 10.30 7.94
C VAL A 138 -12.40 10.30 8.56
N SER A 139 -12.09 9.26 9.32
CA SER A 139 -10.80 9.16 9.98
C SER A 139 -9.72 8.75 8.97
N VAL A 140 -8.63 9.50 8.95
CA VAL A 140 -7.50 9.30 8.06
C VAL A 140 -6.21 9.24 8.87
N ALA A 141 -5.31 8.35 8.47
CA ALA A 141 -3.94 8.28 8.94
C ALA A 141 -2.97 8.41 7.76
N ILE A 142 -1.96 9.27 7.88
CA ILE A 142 -0.86 9.42 6.93
C ILE A 142 0.40 8.88 7.59
N ILE A 143 0.95 7.82 7.03
CA ILE A 143 2.23 7.24 7.46
C ILE A 143 3.26 7.63 6.41
N ARG A 144 4.24 8.43 6.80
CA ARG A 144 5.28 8.96 5.93
C ARG A 144 6.63 8.41 6.36
N GLU A 145 7.43 7.97 5.39
CA GLU A 145 8.83 7.59 5.61
C GLU A 145 9.03 6.55 6.72
N ALA A 146 8.16 5.53 6.77
CA ALA A 146 8.20 4.46 7.76
C ALA A 146 9.61 3.86 7.92
N THR A 147 10.06 3.73 9.15
CA THR A 147 11.38 3.25 9.62
C THR A 147 12.59 4.13 9.27
N LYS A 148 12.38 5.30 8.67
CA LYS A 148 13.45 6.21 8.25
C LYS A 148 13.60 7.40 9.22
N LEU A 149 14.66 8.19 9.04
CA LEU A 149 14.97 9.34 9.89
C LEU A 149 13.82 10.38 9.99
N HIS A 150 13.03 10.52 8.93
CA HIS A 150 11.93 11.47 8.84
C HIS A 150 10.56 10.79 8.97
N GLU A 151 10.49 9.65 9.67
CA GLU A 151 9.24 8.96 9.97
C GLU A 151 8.25 9.90 10.64
N GLU A 152 7.01 9.88 10.15
CA GLU A 152 5.93 10.71 10.67
C GLU A 152 4.59 10.00 10.51
N VAL A 153 3.79 9.99 11.58
CA VAL A 153 2.43 9.45 11.55
C VAL A 153 1.44 10.53 11.97
N LEU A 154 0.67 11.02 11.00
CA LEU A 154 -0.40 12.00 11.22
C LEU A 154 -1.74 11.27 11.26
N ARG A 155 -2.62 11.70 12.16
CA ARG A 155 -3.97 11.15 12.30
C ARG A 155 -4.94 12.31 12.52
N GLY A 156 -6.11 12.22 11.91
CA GLY A 156 -7.15 13.23 12.01
C GLY A 156 -8.32 12.90 11.12
N THR A 157 -9.23 13.85 10.96
CA THR A 157 -10.26 13.81 9.94
C THR A 157 -9.67 14.13 8.57
N ALA A 158 -10.38 13.73 7.51
CA ALA A 158 -9.98 14.07 6.14
C ALA A 158 -9.87 15.59 5.93
N ALA A 159 -10.76 16.38 6.54
CA ALA A 159 -10.72 17.84 6.49
C ALA A 159 -9.48 18.43 7.16
N GLU A 160 -9.18 18.05 8.40
CA GLU A 160 -8.00 18.53 9.14
C GLU A 160 -6.70 18.23 8.39
N LEU A 161 -6.58 17.00 7.84
CA LEU A 161 -5.39 16.62 7.10
C LEU A 161 -5.31 17.27 5.71
N ALA A 162 -6.44 17.57 5.07
CA ALA A 162 -6.48 18.35 3.84
C ALA A 162 -6.00 19.80 4.07
N GLU A 163 -6.41 20.43 5.17
CA GLU A 163 -5.92 21.75 5.58
C GLU A 163 -4.42 21.71 5.88
N LEU A 164 -3.96 20.72 6.66
CA LEU A 164 -2.54 20.54 6.97
C LEU A 164 -1.68 20.34 5.71
N ALA A 165 -2.25 19.70 4.69
CA ALA A 165 -1.54 19.46 3.44
C ALA A 165 -1.37 20.72 2.58
N ALA A 166 -2.18 21.75 2.79
CA ALA A 166 -2.07 23.01 2.08
C ALA A 166 -0.76 23.74 2.45
N GLY A 167 0.08 24.02 1.46
CA GLY A 167 1.33 24.76 1.64
C GLY A 167 2.50 23.95 2.20
N ARG A 168 2.33 22.65 2.47
CA ARG A 168 3.40 21.76 2.91
C ARG A 168 4.15 21.15 1.72
N ASP A 169 5.49 21.25 1.72
CA ASP A 169 6.35 20.52 0.77
C ASP A 169 6.47 19.05 1.22
N TRP A 170 5.70 18.18 0.57
CA TRP A 170 5.67 16.75 0.87
C TRP A 170 6.79 16.01 0.15
N ARG A 171 7.57 15.22 0.91
CA ARG A 171 8.66 14.39 0.39
C ARG A 171 8.64 13.00 0.99
N GLY A 172 9.24 12.04 0.29
CA GLY A 172 9.33 10.65 0.75
C GLY A 172 8.15 9.81 0.29
N GLU A 173 7.94 8.70 0.97
CA GLU A 173 6.94 7.68 0.65
C GLU A 173 5.78 7.70 1.63
N PHE A 174 4.57 7.43 1.15
CA PHE A 174 3.35 7.53 1.95
C PHE A 174 2.49 6.27 1.86
N VAL A 175 1.99 5.84 3.02
CA VAL A 175 0.83 4.96 3.14
C VAL A 175 -0.29 5.75 3.78
N ILE A 176 -1.46 5.77 3.14
CA ILE A 176 -2.65 6.44 3.64
C ILE A 176 -3.64 5.38 4.09
N GLY A 177 -4.08 5.46 5.34
CA GLY A 177 -5.19 4.68 5.87
C GLY A 177 -6.44 5.54 5.97
N VAL A 178 -7.55 5.08 5.41
CA VAL A 178 -8.86 5.73 5.52
C VAL A 178 -9.81 4.74 6.18
N HIS A 179 -10.43 5.13 7.28
CA HIS A 179 -11.51 4.37 7.90
C HIS A 179 -12.83 5.13 7.64
N PRO A 180 -13.60 4.72 6.62
CA PRO A 180 -14.93 5.27 6.39
C PRO A 180 -15.77 4.96 7.63
N CYS A 181 -16.35 6.00 8.23
CA CYS A 181 -17.34 5.79 9.27
C CYS A 181 -18.66 5.46 8.56
N PRO A 182 -19.28 4.29 8.78
CA PRO A 182 -20.66 4.09 8.37
C PRO A 182 -21.50 5.19 9.02
N GLN A 183 -22.30 5.93 8.26
CA GLN A 183 -23.29 6.83 8.86
C GLN A 183 -24.35 5.99 9.59
N ALA A 184 -24.09 5.68 10.87
CA ALA A 184 -25.06 5.51 11.96
C ALA A 184 -24.38 4.88 13.20
N GLU A 185 -23.92 5.73 14.12
CA GLU A 185 -24.08 5.60 15.59
C GLU A 185 -24.19 7.04 16.15
N GLN A 186 -25.17 7.79 15.64
CA GLN A 186 -25.79 8.90 16.34
C GLN A 186 -27.25 8.50 16.50
N ASP A 187 -27.52 7.66 17.50
CA ASP A 187 -28.78 7.50 18.23
C ASP A 187 -28.78 6.14 18.96
N SER A 188 -28.44 6.17 20.26
CA SER A 188 -28.99 5.37 21.37
C SER A 188 -27.93 5.08 22.45
N ASP A 189 -27.57 6.09 23.21
CA ASP A 189 -27.20 5.93 24.63
C ASP A 189 -27.71 7.16 25.37
N SER A 190 -29.03 7.31 25.32
CA SER A 190 -29.81 8.04 26.33
C SER A 190 -30.73 7.06 27.03
N ASP A 191 -30.18 5.94 27.51
CA ASP A 191 -30.83 5.14 28.53
C ASP A 191 -30.29 5.60 29.89
N SER A 192 -31.17 6.36 30.55
CA SER A 192 -31.31 6.58 31.98
C SER A 192 -30.56 5.63 32.92
N GLU A 193 -29.74 6.21 33.79
CA GLU A 193 -29.73 5.92 35.24
C GLU A 193 -29.70 7.23 36.04
#